data_AF-A0A1H4BNS8-F1
#
_entry.id   AF-A0A1H4BNS8-F1
#
_cell.length_a   1.000
_cell.length_b   1.000
_cell.length_c   1.000
_cell.angle_alpha   90.00
_cell.angle_beta   90.00
_cell.angle_gamma   90.00
#
_symmetry.space_group_name_H-M   'P 1'
#
loop_
_entity.id
_entity.type
_entity.pdbx_description
1 polymer ?
#
loop_
_entity_poly.entity_id
_entity_poly.type
_entity_poly.pdbx_seq_one_letter_code
_entity_poly.pdbx_strand_id
1 'polypeptide(L)'
;MTGFGMTIMFFGMGCICIGWSNSPKNAKLLGMGGIMMLGGMFIGIGANPAKDMPNGSPEMVVLGFLLSAIGVVMMVLQLGAAKKSNQARADKMAEDKKIAFYNECVNNGIKECKSEKEIQKCTLIAQKHKIQYSNVSILFYEAKASVDKDIENRKEAALNAKKDEERIEYNELNKYSGFKGRDKRIAILSAERTAALESAKTLRNGAQAIMGASQQKEHDWAIHGGIASGIAGPAAGLAAAADIQAKNAQIRAQNEANAKAFAPLMMTSLSGAADYDRHARALQEEIEAAKIKLVSNDDAKTCLSKITFSDTKVEVSETGTCTVTTSAKLATPMIIFDDVDAIIDGTIIANIYEGKTLVGVASLVLPKYGIKGETKLKGMCLFCGTKGKTYTVEYAATNLWAMER
;
A
#
# COMPACT_ATOMS: atom_id res chain seq x y z
N MET A 1 -33.52 -6.23 -38.03
CA MET A 1 -33.18 -6.35 -36.60
C MET A 1 -32.03 -7.33 -36.37
N THR A 2 -32.10 -8.55 -36.89
CA THR A 2 -31.00 -9.55 -36.87
C THR A 2 -29.68 -9.04 -37.46
N GLY A 3 -29.71 -8.34 -38.61
CA GLY A 3 -28.52 -7.72 -39.19
C GLY A 3 -27.85 -6.69 -38.25
N PHE A 4 -28.65 -5.90 -37.54
CA PHE A 4 -28.17 -4.90 -36.59
C PHE A 4 -27.56 -5.55 -35.34
N GLY A 5 -28.21 -6.58 -34.79
CA GLY A 5 -27.66 -7.38 -33.68
C GLY A 5 -26.33 -8.05 -34.04
N MET A 6 -26.19 -8.57 -35.27
CA MET A 6 -24.93 -9.13 -35.76
C MET A 6 -23.83 -8.07 -35.86
N THR A 7 -24.12 -6.87 -36.36
CA THR A 7 -23.12 -5.77 -36.43
C THR A 7 -22.58 -5.41 -35.04
N ILE A 8 -23.46 -5.29 -34.03
CA ILE A 8 -23.06 -5.00 -32.65
C ILE A 8 -22.21 -6.14 -32.09
N MET A 9 -22.57 -7.39 -32.38
CA MET A 9 -21.83 -8.57 -31.92
C MET A 9 -20.41 -8.60 -32.50
N PHE A 10 -20.25 -8.33 -33.81
CA PHE A 10 -18.93 -8.24 -34.44
C PHE A 10 -18.08 -7.10 -33.85
N PHE A 11 -18.70 -5.97 -33.52
CA PHE A 11 -18.01 -4.86 -32.88
C PHE A 11 -17.55 -5.22 -31.45
N GLY A 12 -18.39 -5.93 -30.69
CA GLY A 12 -18.04 -6.48 -29.37
C GLY A 12 -16.88 -7.48 -29.46
N MET A 13 -16.90 -8.37 -30.45
CA MET A 13 -15.83 -9.34 -30.69
C MET A 13 -14.51 -8.66 -31.04
N GLY A 14 -14.53 -7.61 -31.86
CA GLY A 14 -13.36 -6.78 -32.13
C GLY A 14 -12.75 -6.17 -30.87
N CYS A 15 -13.60 -5.65 -29.96
CA CYS A 15 -13.14 -5.12 -28.66
C CYS A 15 -12.51 -6.20 -27.78
N ILE A 16 -13.07 -7.42 -27.76
CA ILE A 16 -12.49 -8.55 -27.02
C ILE A 16 -11.11 -8.92 -27.57
N CYS A 17 -10.98 -9.03 -28.90
CA CYS A 17 -9.71 -9.37 -29.54
C CYS A 17 -8.61 -8.35 -29.22
N ILE A 18 -8.91 -7.05 -29.34
CA ILE A 18 -7.96 -5.96 -29.02
C ILE A 18 -7.63 -5.97 -27.51
N GLY A 19 -8.59 -6.30 -26.66
CA GLY A 19 -8.40 -6.34 -25.20
C GLY A 19 -7.46 -7.47 -24.78
N TRP A 20 -7.54 -8.59 -25.49
CA TRP A 20 -6.71 -9.78 -25.27
C TRP A 20 -5.29 -9.63 -25.81
N SER A 21 -5.08 -8.84 -26.88
CA SER A 21 -3.77 -8.63 -27.50
C SER A 21 -2.89 -7.59 -26.79
N ASN A 22 -3.45 -6.79 -25.87
CA ASN A 22 -2.66 -5.84 -25.07
C ASN A 22 -1.90 -6.54 -23.94
N SER A 23 -0.70 -6.06 -23.61
CA SER A 23 0.10 -6.55 -22.49
C SER A 23 0.48 -5.41 -21.53
N PRO A 24 -0.05 -5.40 -20.29
CA PRO A 24 -1.00 -6.35 -19.71
C PRO A 24 -2.39 -6.30 -20.38
N LYS A 25 -3.14 -7.41 -20.28
CA LYS A 25 -4.50 -7.54 -20.86
C LYS A 25 -5.41 -6.41 -20.37
N ASN A 26 -6.15 -5.80 -21.29
CA ASN A 26 -7.04 -4.70 -20.94
C ASN A 26 -8.42 -5.23 -20.52
N ALA A 27 -8.56 -5.56 -19.23
CA ALA A 27 -9.79 -6.10 -18.63
C ALA A 27 -11.04 -5.24 -18.90
N LYS A 28 -10.85 -3.92 -19.04
CA LYS A 28 -11.93 -2.98 -19.32
C LYS A 28 -12.48 -3.11 -20.75
N LEU A 29 -11.60 -3.34 -21.73
CA LEU A 29 -11.98 -3.55 -23.13
C LEU A 29 -12.63 -4.93 -23.34
N LEU A 30 -12.17 -5.94 -22.59
CA LEU A 30 -12.79 -7.27 -22.53
C LEU A 30 -14.22 -7.22 -21.97
N GLY A 31 -14.43 -6.52 -20.85
CA GLY A 31 -15.75 -6.36 -20.24
C GLY A 31 -16.76 -5.63 -21.14
N MET A 32 -16.32 -4.54 -21.78
CA MET A 32 -17.14 -3.82 -22.76
C MET A 32 -17.52 -4.68 -23.96
N GLY A 33 -16.54 -5.38 -24.54
CA GLY A 33 -16.77 -6.26 -25.68
C GLY A 33 -17.75 -7.40 -25.35
N GLY A 34 -17.69 -7.93 -24.12
CA GLY A 34 -18.67 -8.90 -23.62
C GLY A 34 -20.08 -8.33 -23.51
N ILE A 35 -20.25 -7.12 -22.97
CA ILE A 35 -21.56 -6.46 -22.85
C ILE A 35 -22.18 -6.18 -24.23
N MET A 36 -21.38 -5.70 -25.19
CA MET A 36 -21.85 -5.46 -26.56
C MET A 36 -22.21 -6.76 -27.28
N MET A 37 -21.41 -7.82 -27.09
CA MET A 37 -21.68 -9.14 -27.67
C MET A 37 -23.00 -9.72 -27.14
N LEU A 38 -23.23 -9.65 -25.82
CA LEU A 38 -24.49 -10.07 -25.19
C LEU A 38 -25.68 -9.23 -25.70
N GLY A 39 -25.52 -7.91 -25.79
CA GLY A 39 -26.56 -7.03 -26.35
C GLY A 39 -26.92 -7.39 -27.79
N GLY A 40 -25.92 -7.66 -28.64
CA GLY A 40 -26.12 -8.11 -30.02
C GLY A 40 -26.82 -9.47 -30.12
N MET A 41 -26.49 -10.41 -29.23
CA MET A 41 -27.16 -11.71 -29.14
C MET A 41 -28.63 -11.57 -28.75
N PHE A 42 -28.96 -10.74 -27.76
CA PHE A 42 -30.35 -10.53 -27.34
C PHE A 42 -31.20 -9.84 -28.41
N ILE A 43 -30.63 -8.89 -29.18
CA ILE A 43 -31.31 -8.29 -30.34
C ILE A 43 -31.53 -9.34 -31.44
N GLY A 44 -30.53 -10.21 -31.70
CA GLY A 44 -30.61 -11.22 -32.75
C GLY A 44 -31.61 -12.34 -32.44
N ILE A 45 -31.56 -12.89 -31.22
CA ILE A 45 -32.45 -13.97 -30.78
C ILE A 45 -33.85 -13.43 -30.54
N GLY A 46 -33.99 -12.27 -29.88
CA GLY A 46 -35.29 -11.68 -29.57
C GLY A 46 -36.07 -11.23 -30.80
N ALA A 47 -35.40 -10.90 -31.91
CA ALA A 47 -36.05 -10.50 -33.15
C ALA A 47 -36.40 -11.66 -34.10
N ASN A 48 -35.98 -12.89 -33.79
CA ASN A 48 -36.25 -14.06 -34.62
C ASN A 48 -37.46 -14.84 -34.07
N PRO A 49 -38.49 -15.10 -34.90
CA PRO A 49 -39.56 -16.02 -34.58
C PRO A 49 -39.01 -17.41 -34.22
N ALA A 50 -39.46 -17.95 -33.09
CA ALA A 50 -39.21 -19.34 -32.70
C ALA A 50 -40.54 -20.10 -32.62
N LYS A 51 -40.47 -21.43 -32.64
CA LYS A 51 -41.67 -22.31 -32.61
C LYS A 51 -42.61 -22.01 -31.43
N ASP A 52 -42.05 -21.57 -30.30
CA ASP A 52 -42.78 -21.25 -29.08
C ASP A 52 -42.94 -19.71 -28.86
N MET A 53 -42.40 -18.89 -29.75
CA MET A 53 -42.50 -17.42 -29.76
C MET A 53 -42.55 -16.89 -31.20
N PRO A 54 -43.71 -17.02 -31.89
CA PRO A 54 -43.82 -16.76 -33.34
C PRO A 54 -43.62 -15.31 -33.75
N ASN A 55 -43.66 -14.36 -32.80
CA ASN A 55 -43.42 -12.93 -33.04
C ASN A 55 -42.09 -12.44 -32.45
N GLY A 56 -41.23 -13.35 -31.94
CA GLY A 56 -40.04 -13.00 -31.16
C GLY A 56 -40.36 -12.51 -29.74
N SER A 57 -39.35 -12.02 -29.02
CA SER A 57 -39.46 -11.47 -27.67
C SER A 57 -39.05 -9.98 -27.66
N PRO A 58 -40.03 -9.06 -27.63
CA PRO A 58 -39.77 -7.62 -27.57
C PRO A 58 -38.94 -7.21 -26.35
N GLU A 59 -39.13 -7.87 -25.21
CA GLU A 59 -38.39 -7.60 -23.97
C GLU A 59 -36.90 -7.89 -24.11
N MET A 60 -36.54 -9.00 -24.78
CA MET A 60 -35.16 -9.37 -25.07
C MET A 60 -34.50 -8.39 -26.04
N VAL A 61 -35.27 -7.89 -27.01
CA VAL A 61 -34.79 -6.84 -27.93
C VAL A 61 -34.49 -5.54 -27.18
N VAL A 62 -35.39 -5.10 -26.29
CA VAL A 62 -35.20 -3.90 -25.47
C VAL A 62 -33.99 -4.04 -24.54
N LEU A 63 -33.86 -5.19 -23.87
CA LEU A 63 -32.71 -5.49 -23.02
C LEU A 63 -31.40 -5.47 -23.84
N GLY A 64 -31.44 -6.02 -25.05
CA GLY A 64 -30.31 -6.01 -25.97
C GLY A 64 -29.86 -4.61 -26.36
N PHE A 65 -30.79 -3.71 -26.70
CA PHE A 65 -30.47 -2.30 -26.97
C PHE A 65 -29.90 -1.58 -25.75
N LEU A 66 -30.44 -1.86 -24.55
CA LEU A 66 -30.00 -1.25 -23.31
C LEU A 66 -28.55 -1.65 -22.97
N LEU A 67 -28.23 -2.95 -23.11
CA LEU A 67 -26.86 -3.45 -22.95
C LEU A 67 -25.90 -2.89 -24.01
N SER A 68 -26.32 -2.82 -25.27
CA SER A 68 -25.52 -2.21 -26.33
C SER A 68 -25.24 -0.72 -26.08
N ALA A 69 -26.25 0.04 -25.62
CA ALA A 69 -26.09 1.44 -25.27
C ALA A 69 -25.10 1.64 -24.10
N ILE A 70 -25.20 0.80 -23.05
CA ILE A 70 -24.22 0.80 -21.94
C ILE A 70 -22.81 0.52 -22.46
N GLY A 71 -22.65 -0.50 -23.32
CA GLY A 71 -21.36 -0.84 -23.92
C GLY A 71 -20.75 0.32 -24.73
N VAL A 72 -21.57 1.02 -25.52
CA VAL A 72 -21.14 2.20 -26.30
C VAL A 72 -20.78 3.38 -25.39
N VAL A 73 -21.57 3.66 -24.35
CA VAL A 73 -21.24 4.73 -23.39
C VAL A 73 -19.92 4.46 -22.68
N MET A 74 -19.70 3.21 -22.23
CA MET A 74 -18.43 2.81 -21.63
C MET A 74 -17.25 2.97 -22.61
N MET A 75 -17.46 2.67 -23.91
CA MET A 75 -16.45 2.86 -24.95
C MET A 75 -16.07 4.33 -25.12
N VAL A 76 -17.06 5.22 -25.24
CA VAL A 76 -16.82 6.66 -25.41
C VAL A 76 -16.07 7.24 -24.21
N LEU A 77 -16.46 6.86 -22.99
CA LEU A 77 -15.77 7.29 -21.76
C LEU A 77 -14.31 6.82 -21.72
N GLN A 78 -14.03 5.58 -22.15
CA GLN A 78 -12.67 5.05 -22.19
C GLN A 78 -11.81 5.68 -23.28
N LEU A 79 -12.36 5.93 -24.47
CA LEU A 79 -11.65 6.64 -25.54
C LEU A 79 -11.31 8.07 -25.11
N GLY A 80 -12.23 8.75 -24.42
CA GLY A 80 -11.98 10.07 -23.83
C GLY A 80 -10.85 10.04 -22.79
N ALA A 81 -10.87 9.07 -21.88
CA ALA A 81 -9.83 8.89 -20.86
C ALA A 81 -8.46 8.51 -21.47
N ALA A 82 -8.44 7.62 -22.48
CA ALA A 82 -7.23 7.21 -23.18
C ALA A 82 -6.61 8.37 -23.96
N LYS A 83 -7.44 9.20 -24.63
CA LYS A 83 -6.98 10.40 -25.32
C LYS A 83 -6.35 11.40 -24.34
N LYS A 84 -7.00 11.66 -23.20
CA LYS A 84 -6.47 12.56 -22.16
C LYS A 84 -5.16 12.04 -21.57
N SER A 85 -5.06 10.72 -21.33
CA SER A 85 -3.85 10.08 -20.83
C SER A 85 -2.70 10.12 -21.84
N ASN A 86 -2.98 9.86 -23.12
CA ASN A 86 -1.96 9.89 -24.17
C ASN A 86 -1.44 11.30 -24.40
N GLN A 87 -2.33 12.30 -24.36
CA GLN A 87 -1.94 13.71 -24.44
C GLN A 87 -1.04 14.09 -23.25
N ALA A 88 -1.45 13.78 -22.02
CA ALA A 88 -0.64 14.07 -20.83
C ALA A 88 0.74 13.38 -20.87
N ARG A 89 0.81 12.15 -21.42
CA ARG A 89 2.09 11.44 -21.60
C ARG A 89 2.96 12.09 -22.67
N ALA A 90 2.38 12.55 -23.78
CA ALA A 90 3.09 13.27 -24.82
C ALA A 90 3.63 14.61 -24.31
N ASP A 91 2.81 15.37 -23.56
CA ASP A 91 3.20 16.64 -22.96
C ASP A 91 4.34 16.44 -21.95
N LYS A 92 4.26 15.42 -21.09
CA LYS A 92 5.34 15.07 -20.16
C LYS A 92 6.63 14.68 -20.88
N MET A 93 6.54 13.87 -21.93
CA MET A 93 7.73 13.49 -22.72
C MET A 93 8.36 14.69 -23.44
N ALA A 94 7.56 15.67 -23.88
CA ALA A 94 8.07 16.89 -24.48
C ALA A 94 8.80 17.75 -23.44
N GLU A 95 8.26 17.85 -22.22
CA GLU A 95 8.88 18.58 -21.12
C GLU A 95 10.19 17.91 -20.64
N ASP A 96 10.20 16.58 -20.49
CA ASP A 96 11.40 15.81 -20.12
C ASP A 96 12.53 16.00 -21.14
N LYS A 97 12.19 16.12 -22.44
CA LYS A 97 13.16 16.44 -23.50
C LYS A 97 13.74 17.85 -23.35
N LYS A 98 12.92 18.85 -23.00
CA LYS A 98 13.41 20.22 -22.73
C LYS A 98 14.37 20.22 -21.55
N ILE A 99 14.04 19.52 -20.47
CA ILE A 99 14.90 19.37 -19.29
C ILE A 99 16.23 18.71 -19.66
N ALA A 100 16.19 17.60 -20.41
CA ALA A 100 17.40 16.91 -20.86
C ALA A 100 18.28 17.78 -21.76
N PHE A 101 17.67 18.53 -22.68
CA PHE A 101 18.35 19.50 -23.54
C PHE A 101 19.09 20.56 -22.72
N TYR A 102 18.42 21.22 -21.78
CA TYR A 102 19.05 22.26 -20.97
C TYR A 102 20.19 21.72 -20.10
N ASN A 103 20.00 20.58 -19.45
CA ASN A 103 21.04 19.94 -18.65
C ASN A 103 22.28 19.59 -19.48
N GLU A 104 22.09 19.13 -20.73
CA GLU A 104 23.21 18.88 -21.63
C GLU A 104 23.91 20.17 -22.07
N CYS A 105 23.17 21.27 -22.28
CA CYS A 105 23.78 22.58 -22.53
C CYS A 105 24.66 23.04 -21.36
N VAL A 106 24.16 22.93 -20.12
CA VAL A 106 24.91 23.29 -18.90
C VAL A 106 26.17 22.42 -18.74
N ASN A 107 26.05 21.09 -18.93
CA ASN A 107 27.19 20.17 -18.89
C ASN A 107 28.27 20.50 -19.93
N ASN A 108 27.86 21.16 -21.03
CA ASN A 108 28.74 21.61 -22.09
C ASN A 108 29.31 23.03 -21.89
N GLY A 109 29.09 23.62 -20.71
CA GLY A 109 29.59 24.93 -20.30
C GLY A 109 28.72 26.10 -20.75
N ILE A 110 27.53 25.86 -21.29
CA ILE A 110 26.64 26.92 -21.80
C ILE A 110 25.75 27.39 -20.67
N LYS A 111 26.02 28.60 -20.15
CA LYS A 111 25.23 29.24 -19.08
C LYS A 111 24.26 30.28 -19.62
N GLU A 112 24.61 30.90 -20.74
CA GLU A 112 23.81 31.88 -21.45
C GLU A 112 23.86 31.54 -22.94
N CYS A 113 22.76 31.61 -23.68
CA CYS A 113 22.74 31.32 -25.12
C CYS A 113 22.85 32.63 -25.91
N LYS A 114 24.01 33.29 -25.83
CA LYS A 114 24.25 34.64 -26.38
C LYS A 114 25.39 34.72 -27.38
N SER A 115 26.53 34.07 -27.11
CA SER A 115 27.66 34.09 -28.04
C SER A 115 27.43 33.14 -29.22
N GLU A 116 28.06 33.44 -30.35
CA GLU A 116 27.95 32.61 -31.56
C GLU A 116 28.37 31.15 -31.30
N LYS A 117 29.43 30.94 -30.51
CA LYS A 117 29.89 29.62 -30.07
C LYS A 117 28.82 28.87 -29.27
N GLU A 118 28.14 29.55 -28.35
CA GLU A 118 27.08 28.96 -27.52
C GLU A 118 25.85 28.63 -28.36
N ILE A 119 25.45 29.52 -29.28
CA ILE A 119 24.33 29.31 -30.20
C ILE A 119 24.57 28.10 -31.10
N GLN A 120 25.77 27.98 -31.68
CA GLN A 120 26.13 26.83 -32.52
C GLN A 120 26.12 25.52 -31.71
N LYS A 121 26.67 25.52 -30.49
CA LYS A 121 26.71 24.33 -29.64
C LYS A 121 25.31 23.94 -29.12
N CYS A 122 24.48 24.90 -28.72
CA CYS A 122 23.06 24.67 -28.39
C CYS A 122 22.30 24.10 -29.58
N THR A 123 22.56 24.57 -30.80
CA THR A 123 21.92 24.07 -32.03
C THR A 123 22.21 22.59 -32.23
N LEU A 124 23.47 22.17 -32.09
CA LEU A 124 23.86 20.76 -32.21
C LEU A 124 23.20 19.89 -31.12
N ILE A 125 23.11 20.39 -29.89
CA ILE A 125 22.45 19.69 -28.78
C ILE A 125 20.94 19.56 -29.04
N ALA A 126 20.27 20.61 -29.53
CA ALA A 126 18.84 20.58 -29.86
C ALA A 126 18.53 19.55 -30.97
N GLN A 127 19.40 19.47 -31.99
CA GLN A 127 19.31 18.48 -33.06
C GLN A 127 19.51 17.05 -32.54
N LYS A 128 20.47 16.83 -31.63
CA LYS A 128 20.68 15.53 -30.96
C LYS A 128 19.42 15.06 -30.22
N HIS A 129 18.75 15.97 -29.52
CA HIS A 129 17.49 15.68 -28.81
C HIS A 129 16.25 15.63 -29.72
N LYS A 130 16.40 15.92 -31.02
CA LYS A 130 15.33 15.97 -32.02
C LYS A 130 14.19 16.91 -31.60
N ILE A 131 14.54 18.05 -31.01
CA ILE A 131 13.58 19.07 -30.59
C ILE A 131 13.35 20.02 -31.75
N GLN A 132 12.09 20.28 -32.06
CA GLN A 132 11.71 21.31 -33.03
C GLN A 132 11.77 22.68 -32.35
N TYR A 133 12.40 23.65 -33.00
CA TYR A 133 12.52 25.02 -32.48
C TYR A 133 12.55 26.03 -33.63
N SER A 134 11.98 27.21 -33.40
CA SER A 134 12.07 28.37 -34.30
C SER A 134 13.34 29.17 -34.03
N ASN A 135 13.75 29.28 -32.76
CA ASN A 135 14.94 29.98 -32.32
C ASN A 135 15.56 29.22 -31.14
N VAL A 136 16.84 28.85 -31.26
CA VAL A 136 17.52 28.02 -30.27
C VAL A 136 17.76 28.75 -28.94
N SER A 137 17.92 30.07 -28.96
CA SER A 137 18.02 30.88 -27.75
C SER A 137 16.70 30.93 -27.00
N ILE A 138 15.56 31.04 -27.70
CA ILE A 138 14.23 30.95 -27.09
C ILE A 138 14.04 29.56 -26.46
N LEU A 139 14.37 28.49 -27.19
CA LEU A 139 14.32 27.12 -26.67
C LEU A 139 15.15 26.97 -25.39
N PHE A 140 16.35 27.56 -25.35
CA PHE A 140 17.22 27.52 -24.17
C PHE A 140 16.58 28.15 -22.93
N TYR A 141 15.96 29.33 -23.05
CA TYR A 141 15.33 29.99 -21.92
C TYR A 141 14.01 29.32 -21.50
N GLU A 142 13.23 28.79 -22.45
CA GLU A 142 12.07 27.95 -22.12
C GLU A 142 12.48 26.70 -21.35
N ALA A 143 13.50 26.00 -21.84
CA ALA A 143 14.00 24.80 -21.20
C ALA A 143 14.61 25.08 -19.81
N LYS A 144 15.24 26.25 -19.63
CA LYS A 144 15.66 26.75 -18.31
C LYS A 144 14.47 26.90 -17.37
N ALA A 145 13.41 27.59 -17.80
CA ALA A 145 12.20 27.77 -17.00
C ALA A 145 11.52 26.45 -16.64
N SER A 146 11.50 25.48 -17.57
CA SER A 146 11.04 24.11 -17.32
C SER A 146 11.86 23.41 -16.23
N VAL A 147 13.18 23.54 -16.25
CA VAL A 147 14.08 22.97 -15.23
C VAL A 147 13.86 23.64 -13.88
N ASP A 148 13.80 24.97 -13.83
CA ASP A 148 13.55 25.71 -12.59
C ASP A 148 12.20 25.29 -11.96
N LYS A 149 11.16 25.14 -12.79
CA LYS A 149 9.85 24.63 -12.36
C LYS A 149 9.89 23.18 -11.88
N ASP A 150 10.61 22.29 -12.58
CA ASP A 150 10.78 20.89 -12.16
C ASP A 150 11.54 20.79 -10.83
N ILE A 151 12.57 21.61 -10.62
CA ILE A 151 13.30 21.70 -9.35
C ILE A 151 12.35 22.13 -8.22
N GLU A 152 11.57 23.20 -8.40
CA GLU A 152 10.62 23.65 -7.39
C GLU A 152 9.53 22.60 -7.10
N ASN A 153 8.96 21.99 -8.14
CA ASN A 153 7.99 20.90 -7.98
C ASN A 153 8.57 19.71 -7.21
N ARG A 154 9.84 19.34 -7.48
CA ARG A 154 10.53 18.25 -6.76
C ARG A 154 10.79 18.60 -5.31
N LYS A 155 11.17 19.85 -5.02
CA LYS A 155 11.33 20.34 -3.65
C LYS A 155 10.00 20.29 -2.90
N GLU A 156 8.93 20.76 -3.52
CA GLU A 156 7.58 20.72 -2.94
C GLU A 156 7.11 19.28 -2.72
N ALA A 157 7.30 18.40 -3.70
CA ALA A 157 6.95 16.98 -3.58
C ALA A 157 7.75 16.29 -2.47
N ALA A 158 9.05 16.57 -2.35
CA ALA A 158 9.89 16.05 -1.27
C ALA A 158 9.44 16.58 0.10
N LEU A 159 9.07 17.86 0.18
CA LEU A 159 8.54 18.46 1.41
C LEU A 159 7.20 17.82 1.81
N ASN A 160 6.30 17.60 0.85
CA ASN A 160 5.01 16.96 1.09
C ASN A 160 5.17 15.49 1.51
N ALA A 161 6.09 14.75 0.89
CA ALA A 161 6.42 13.39 1.31
C ALA A 161 6.90 13.35 2.76
N LYS A 162 7.79 14.28 3.17
CA LYS A 162 8.21 14.40 4.58
C LYS A 162 7.05 14.73 5.52
N LYS A 163 6.12 15.60 5.11
CA LYS A 163 4.91 15.90 5.90
C LYS A 163 4.05 14.65 6.10
N ASP A 164 3.93 13.80 5.09
CA ASP A 164 3.17 12.55 5.18
C ASP A 164 3.86 11.53 6.10
N GLU A 165 5.18 11.38 6.00
CA GLU A 165 5.98 10.55 6.92
C GLU A 165 5.82 11.01 8.38
N GLU A 166 5.93 12.32 8.63
CA GLU A 166 5.74 12.89 9.97
C GLU A 166 4.31 12.71 10.50
N ARG A 167 3.29 12.77 9.63
CA ARG A 167 1.91 12.47 10.02
C ARG A 167 1.74 11.01 10.43
N ILE A 168 2.37 10.08 9.71
CA ILE A 168 2.35 8.65 10.07
C ILE A 168 3.00 8.45 11.43
N GLU A 169 4.19 9.03 11.64
CA GLU A 169 4.90 8.92 12.93
C GLU A 169 4.10 9.58 14.08
N TYR A 170 3.56 10.77 13.85
CA TYR A 170 2.68 11.45 14.82
C TYR A 170 1.49 10.58 15.20
N ASN A 171 0.83 9.94 14.23
CA ASN A 171 -0.32 9.08 14.49
C ASN A 171 0.08 7.83 15.29
N GLU A 172 1.23 7.21 14.99
CA GLU A 172 1.70 6.05 15.74
C GLU A 172 2.08 6.41 17.17
N LEU A 173 2.77 7.55 17.38
CA LEU A 173 3.09 8.06 18.73
C LEU A 173 1.83 8.37 19.55
N ASN A 174 0.76 8.84 18.91
CA ASN A 174 -0.49 9.21 19.57
C ASN A 174 -1.52 8.07 19.67
N LYS A 175 -1.25 6.90 19.10
CA LYS A 175 -2.19 5.78 18.95
C LYS A 175 -2.89 5.38 20.24
N TYR A 176 -2.18 5.45 21.37
CA TYR A 176 -2.70 5.06 22.68
C TYR A 176 -2.92 6.24 23.64
N SER A 177 -2.86 7.49 23.16
CA SER A 177 -2.95 8.69 24.00
C SER A 177 -4.29 8.85 24.73
N GLY A 178 -5.38 8.39 24.10
CA GLY A 178 -6.75 8.51 24.62
C GLY A 178 -7.19 7.42 25.61
N PHE A 179 -6.38 6.37 25.81
CA PHE A 179 -6.74 5.26 26.71
C PHE A 179 -6.52 5.62 28.18
N LYS A 180 -7.25 4.97 29.10
CA LYS A 180 -7.18 5.23 30.54
C LYS A 180 -6.97 3.94 31.33
N GLY A 181 -6.28 4.04 32.46
CA GLY A 181 -6.10 2.92 33.39
C GLY A 181 -5.53 1.68 32.71
N ARG A 182 -6.13 0.53 33.03
CA ARG A 182 -5.76 -0.78 32.47
C ARG A 182 -5.96 -0.87 30.96
N ASP A 183 -6.93 -0.15 30.41
CA ASP A 183 -7.34 -0.29 29.01
C ASP A 183 -6.20 0.05 28.04
N LYS A 184 -5.31 0.98 28.43
CA LYS A 184 -4.13 1.31 27.64
C LYS A 184 -3.19 0.11 27.50
N ARG A 185 -2.81 -0.50 28.63
CA ARG A 185 -1.91 -1.66 28.65
C ARG A 185 -2.52 -2.84 27.90
N ILE A 186 -3.82 -3.09 28.12
CA ILE A 186 -4.58 -4.13 27.41
C ILE A 186 -4.60 -3.86 25.91
N ALA A 187 -4.82 -2.61 25.47
CA ALA A 187 -4.85 -2.26 24.05
C ALA A 187 -3.49 -2.47 23.37
N ILE A 188 -2.39 -2.05 24.01
CA ILE A 188 -1.03 -2.27 23.49
C ILE A 188 -0.72 -3.77 23.38
N LEU A 189 -0.96 -4.54 24.45
CA LEU A 189 -0.74 -5.98 24.46
C LEU A 189 -1.62 -6.70 23.43
N SER A 190 -2.88 -6.28 23.26
CA SER A 190 -3.80 -6.86 22.28
C SER A 190 -3.33 -6.59 20.85
N ALA A 191 -2.79 -5.40 20.58
CA ALA A 191 -2.21 -5.06 19.28
C ALA A 191 -0.94 -5.88 18.99
N GLU A 192 -0.03 -6.01 19.97
CA GLU A 192 1.16 -6.87 19.87
C GLU A 192 0.77 -8.34 19.61
N ARG A 193 -0.26 -8.83 20.31
CA ARG A 193 -0.77 -10.20 20.12
C ARG A 193 -1.33 -10.41 18.72
N THR A 194 -2.13 -9.47 18.22
CA THR A 194 -2.68 -9.54 16.86
C THR A 194 -1.56 -9.55 15.82
N ALA A 195 -0.54 -8.70 15.96
CA ALA A 195 0.62 -8.68 15.06
C ALA A 195 1.41 -10.00 15.07
N ALA A 196 1.58 -10.62 16.25
CA ALA A 196 2.21 -11.93 16.38
C ALA A 196 1.38 -13.03 15.66
N LEU A 197 0.06 -13.03 15.83
CA LEU A 197 -0.82 -13.99 15.15
C LEU A 197 -0.84 -13.80 13.62
N GLU A 198 -0.82 -12.55 13.14
CA GLU A 198 -0.71 -12.23 11.71
C GLU A 198 0.64 -12.70 11.12
N SER A 199 1.72 -12.53 11.87
CA SER A 199 3.06 -13.04 11.49
C SER A 199 3.06 -14.57 11.40
N ALA A 200 2.50 -15.24 12.41
CA ALA A 200 2.35 -16.70 12.39
C ALA A 200 1.52 -17.19 11.20
N LYS A 201 0.40 -16.51 10.90
CA LYS A 201 -0.47 -16.81 9.75
C LYS A 201 0.27 -16.62 8.43
N THR A 202 1.03 -15.53 8.28
CA THR A 202 1.80 -15.25 7.06
C THR A 202 2.85 -16.32 6.81
N LEU A 203 3.59 -16.74 7.84
CA LEU A 203 4.57 -17.83 7.73
C LEU A 203 3.92 -19.18 7.37
N ARG A 204 2.78 -19.51 7.98
CA ARG A 204 2.00 -20.72 7.63
C ARG A 204 1.52 -20.68 6.18
N ASN A 205 0.97 -19.56 5.74
CA ASN A 205 0.50 -19.39 4.38
C ASN A 205 1.66 -19.48 3.37
N GLY A 206 2.82 -18.91 3.69
CA GLY A 206 4.03 -19.05 2.90
C GLY A 206 4.51 -20.51 2.80
N ALA A 207 4.54 -21.22 3.92
CA ALA A 207 4.86 -22.65 3.96
C ALA A 207 3.89 -23.49 3.11
N GLN A 208 2.58 -23.21 3.21
CA GLN A 208 1.56 -23.87 2.40
C GLN A 208 1.67 -23.54 0.91
N ALA A 209 2.00 -22.29 0.56
CA ALA A 209 2.20 -21.88 -0.82
C ALA A 209 3.41 -22.57 -1.44
N ILE A 210 4.52 -22.71 -0.70
CA ILE A 210 5.69 -23.49 -1.13
C ILE A 210 5.30 -24.95 -1.34
N MET A 211 4.57 -25.55 -0.39
CA MET A 211 4.09 -26.92 -0.52
C MET A 211 3.21 -27.10 -1.78
N GLY A 212 2.21 -26.23 -1.99
CA GLY A 212 1.32 -26.28 -3.14
C GLY A 212 2.03 -26.02 -4.49
N ALA A 213 2.97 -25.09 -4.53
CA ALA A 213 3.75 -24.79 -5.75
C ALA A 213 4.77 -25.90 -6.07
N SER A 214 5.23 -26.64 -5.06
CA SER A 214 6.20 -27.73 -5.21
C SER A 214 5.57 -29.05 -5.68
N GLN A 215 4.24 -29.14 -5.69
CA GLN A 215 3.50 -30.36 -6.04
C GLN A 215 2.78 -30.24 -7.39
N GLN A 216 2.98 -31.22 -8.26
CA GLN A 216 2.19 -31.42 -9.48
C GLN A 216 1.03 -32.39 -9.21
N LYS A 217 -0.13 -32.09 -9.79
CA LYS A 217 -1.34 -32.91 -9.64
C LYS A 217 -1.24 -34.16 -10.52
N GLU A 218 -1.48 -35.34 -9.94
CA GLU A 218 -1.59 -36.60 -10.69
C GLU A 218 -2.85 -36.61 -11.58
N HIS A 219 -2.76 -37.31 -12.72
CA HIS A 219 -3.86 -37.44 -13.68
C HIS A 219 -4.68 -38.71 -13.44
N ASP A 220 -6.00 -38.65 -13.67
CA ASP A 220 -6.86 -39.83 -13.52
C ASP A 220 -6.70 -40.76 -14.74
N TRP A 221 -6.05 -41.91 -14.51
CA TRP A 221 -5.76 -42.90 -15.53
C TRP A 221 -7.02 -43.58 -16.09
N ALA A 222 -8.11 -43.66 -15.30
CA ALA A 222 -9.35 -44.33 -15.72
C ALA A 222 -10.18 -43.44 -16.66
N ILE A 223 -10.21 -42.13 -16.43
CA ILE A 223 -10.90 -41.16 -17.29
C ILE A 223 -10.21 -41.07 -18.66
N HIS A 224 -8.88 -40.95 -18.67
CA HIS A 224 -8.13 -40.85 -19.93
C HIS A 224 -8.04 -42.19 -20.67
N GLY A 225 -7.92 -43.32 -19.96
CA GLY A 225 -8.00 -44.65 -20.55
C GLY A 225 -9.38 -44.93 -21.15
N GLY A 226 -10.46 -44.47 -20.51
CA GLY A 226 -11.82 -44.56 -21.04
C GLY A 226 -12.05 -43.72 -22.30
N ILE A 227 -11.55 -42.48 -22.33
CA ILE A 227 -11.62 -41.60 -23.52
C ILE A 227 -10.82 -42.20 -24.69
N ALA A 228 -9.61 -42.69 -24.44
CA ALA A 228 -8.78 -43.31 -25.47
C ALA A 228 -9.36 -44.64 -25.97
N SER A 229 -9.98 -45.43 -25.08
CA SER A 229 -10.69 -46.65 -25.44
C SER A 229 -11.91 -46.38 -26.32
N GLY A 230 -12.62 -45.27 -26.09
CA GLY A 230 -13.80 -44.87 -26.88
C GLY A 230 -13.46 -44.34 -28.28
N ILE A 231 -12.25 -43.79 -28.47
CA ILE A 231 -11.82 -43.18 -29.74
C ILE A 231 -11.04 -44.18 -30.62
N ALA A 232 -10.14 -44.97 -30.04
CA ALA A 232 -9.17 -45.79 -30.78
C ALA A 232 -9.21 -47.30 -30.41
N GLY A 233 -10.16 -47.72 -29.58
CA GLY A 233 -10.39 -49.11 -29.19
C GLY A 233 -9.69 -49.54 -27.90
N PRO A 234 -10.05 -50.71 -27.33
CA PRO A 234 -9.63 -51.13 -25.98
C PRO A 234 -8.12 -51.21 -25.77
N ALA A 235 -7.36 -51.59 -26.80
CA ALA A 235 -5.89 -51.66 -26.74
C ALA A 235 -5.25 -50.27 -26.58
N ALA A 236 -5.80 -49.25 -27.24
CA ALA A 236 -5.34 -47.87 -27.09
C ALA A 236 -5.70 -47.30 -25.70
N GLY A 237 -6.83 -47.71 -25.13
CA GLY A 237 -7.22 -47.38 -23.75
C GLY A 237 -6.25 -47.91 -22.70
N LEU A 238 -5.80 -49.16 -22.85
CA LEU A 238 -4.81 -49.78 -21.95
C LEU A 238 -3.42 -49.14 -22.08
N ALA A 239 -2.98 -48.82 -23.31
CA ALA A 239 -1.71 -48.14 -23.55
C ALA A 239 -1.70 -46.71 -22.98
N ALA A 240 -2.80 -45.97 -23.15
CA ALA A 240 -2.96 -44.64 -22.57
C ALA A 240 -3.02 -44.67 -21.03
N ALA A 241 -3.70 -45.67 -20.45
CA ALA A 241 -3.71 -45.87 -19.00
C ALA A 241 -2.31 -46.18 -18.45
N ALA A 242 -1.52 -47.02 -19.13
CA ALA A 242 -0.15 -47.37 -18.73
C ALA A 242 0.81 -46.16 -18.84
N ASP A 243 0.73 -45.37 -19.92
CA ASP A 243 1.51 -44.13 -20.08
C ASP A 243 1.17 -43.10 -18.99
N ILE A 244 -0.10 -42.98 -18.59
CA ILE A 244 -0.53 -42.09 -17.52
C ILE A 244 -0.10 -42.60 -16.14
N GLN A 245 -0.12 -43.91 -15.90
CA GLN A 245 0.44 -44.49 -14.67
C GLN A 245 1.94 -44.23 -14.56
N ALA A 246 2.69 -44.34 -15.66
CA ALA A 246 4.12 -44.01 -15.71
C ALA A 246 4.37 -42.52 -15.46
N LYS A 247 3.58 -41.63 -16.07
CA LYS A 247 3.63 -40.17 -15.82
C LYS A 247 3.29 -39.81 -14.37
N ASN A 248 2.27 -40.44 -13.77
CA ASN A 248 1.95 -40.25 -12.36
C ASN A 248 3.05 -40.78 -11.43
N ALA A 249 3.72 -41.89 -11.79
CA ALA A 249 4.89 -42.36 -11.05
C ALA A 249 6.05 -41.35 -11.11
N GLN A 250 6.29 -40.72 -12.26
CA GLN A 250 7.29 -39.65 -12.40
C GLN A 250 6.91 -38.39 -11.62
N ILE A 251 5.64 -37.96 -11.68
CA ILE A 251 5.10 -36.85 -10.88
C ILE A 251 5.28 -37.12 -9.38
N ARG A 252 5.02 -38.35 -8.91
CA ARG A 252 5.25 -38.74 -7.51
C ARG A 252 6.71 -38.65 -7.12
N ALA A 253 7.62 -39.17 -7.93
CA ALA A 253 9.06 -39.09 -7.68
C ALA A 253 9.55 -37.63 -7.66
N GLN A 254 9.04 -36.79 -8.57
CA GLN A 254 9.37 -35.36 -8.62
C GLN A 254 8.79 -34.59 -7.41
N ASN A 255 7.55 -34.88 -7.02
CA ASN A 255 6.92 -34.30 -5.82
C ASN A 255 7.68 -34.70 -4.56
N GLU A 256 8.16 -35.93 -4.45
CA GLU A 256 8.98 -36.39 -3.32
C GLU A 256 10.36 -35.70 -3.30
N ALA A 257 11.01 -35.55 -4.45
CA ALA A 257 12.27 -34.81 -4.57
C ALA A 257 12.10 -33.33 -4.19
N ASN A 258 11.03 -32.69 -4.67
CA ASN A 258 10.68 -31.31 -4.32
C ASN A 258 10.37 -31.18 -2.83
N ALA A 259 9.59 -32.11 -2.25
CA ALA A 259 9.29 -32.11 -0.82
C ALA A 259 10.56 -32.20 0.03
N LYS A 260 11.54 -33.03 -0.35
CA LYS A 260 12.84 -33.12 0.33
C LYS A 260 13.66 -31.83 0.17
N ALA A 261 13.67 -31.23 -1.01
CA ALA A 261 14.40 -29.99 -1.29
C ALA A 261 13.85 -28.78 -0.51
N PHE A 262 12.52 -28.68 -0.37
CA PHE A 262 11.86 -27.56 0.30
C PHE A 262 11.56 -27.80 1.79
N ALA A 263 11.73 -29.03 2.29
CA ALA A 263 11.48 -29.38 3.70
C ALA A 263 12.20 -28.46 4.71
N PRO A 264 13.49 -28.09 4.54
CA PRO A 264 14.16 -27.19 5.50
C PRO A 264 13.54 -25.79 5.56
N LEU A 265 13.16 -25.24 4.39
CA LEU A 265 12.53 -23.93 4.29
C LEU A 265 11.13 -23.94 4.91
N MET A 266 10.37 -25.00 4.68
CA MET A 266 9.05 -25.21 5.26
C MET A 266 9.13 -25.38 6.78
N MET A 267 10.08 -26.18 7.26
CA MET A 267 10.30 -26.41 8.70
C MET A 267 10.70 -25.12 9.42
N THR A 268 11.57 -24.32 8.82
CA THR A 268 11.97 -23.00 9.37
C THR A 268 10.75 -22.08 9.47
N SER A 269 9.93 -22.03 8.42
CA SER A 269 8.71 -21.19 8.40
C SER A 269 7.68 -21.64 9.45
N LEU A 270 7.45 -22.95 9.58
CA LEU A 270 6.53 -23.51 10.58
C LEU A 270 7.05 -23.34 12.01
N SER A 271 8.37 -23.49 12.22
CA SER A 271 8.98 -23.26 13.54
C SER A 271 8.86 -21.80 13.94
N GLY A 272 9.15 -20.86 13.03
CA GLY A 272 8.92 -19.44 13.26
C GLY A 272 7.44 -19.12 13.54
N ALA A 273 6.50 -19.77 12.83
CA ALA A 273 5.08 -19.61 13.13
C ALA A 273 4.72 -20.08 14.55
N ALA A 274 5.27 -21.22 14.99
CA ALA A 274 5.08 -21.73 16.34
C ALA A 274 5.68 -20.81 17.40
N ASP A 275 6.83 -20.17 17.14
CA ASP A 275 7.41 -19.15 18.02
C ASP A 275 6.46 -17.95 18.20
N TYR A 276 5.90 -17.45 17.11
CA TYR A 276 4.92 -16.37 17.16
C TYR A 276 3.63 -16.77 17.89
N ASP A 277 3.15 -18.01 17.73
CA ASP A 277 1.98 -18.48 18.51
C ASP A 277 2.30 -18.56 20.01
N ARG A 278 3.50 -19.05 20.37
CA ARG A 278 3.94 -19.09 21.77
C ARG A 278 3.99 -17.67 22.35
N HIS A 279 4.54 -16.72 21.60
CA HIS A 279 4.56 -15.32 22.00
C HIS A 279 3.14 -14.75 22.14
N ALA A 280 2.24 -15.04 21.20
CA ALA A 280 0.84 -14.60 21.27
C ALA A 280 0.08 -15.19 22.48
N ARG A 281 0.42 -16.41 22.92
CA ARG A 281 -0.11 -17.01 24.16
C ARG A 281 0.43 -16.31 25.40
N ALA A 282 1.74 -16.04 25.47
CA ALA A 282 2.34 -15.29 26.57
C ALA A 282 1.71 -13.88 26.69
N LEU A 283 1.51 -13.19 25.56
CA LEU A 283 0.82 -11.89 25.54
C LEU A 283 -0.64 -12.02 26.01
N GLN A 284 -1.34 -13.12 25.71
CA GLN A 284 -2.69 -13.35 26.24
C GLN A 284 -2.69 -13.50 27.76
N GLU A 285 -1.72 -14.22 28.33
CA GLU A 285 -1.56 -14.34 29.77
C GLU A 285 -1.29 -12.97 30.42
N GLU A 286 -0.44 -12.14 29.80
CA GLU A 286 -0.20 -10.76 30.25
C GLU A 286 -1.46 -9.90 30.17
N ILE A 287 -2.31 -10.07 29.14
CA ILE A 287 -3.60 -9.37 29.03
C ILE A 287 -4.51 -9.75 30.19
N GLU A 288 -4.64 -11.04 30.49
CA GLU A 288 -5.48 -11.48 31.62
C GLU A 288 -4.95 -10.97 32.96
N ALA A 289 -3.62 -10.97 33.15
CA ALA A 289 -3.00 -10.38 34.33
C ALA A 289 -3.26 -8.87 34.42
N ALA A 290 -3.19 -8.13 33.30
CA ALA A 290 -3.42 -6.69 33.26
C ALA A 290 -4.87 -6.31 33.63
N LYS A 291 -5.85 -7.17 33.34
CA LYS A 291 -7.27 -6.92 33.67
C LYS A 291 -7.52 -6.80 35.17
N ILE A 292 -6.75 -7.50 36.01
CA ILE A 292 -6.96 -7.50 37.46
C ILE A 292 -6.05 -6.50 38.21
N LYS A 293 -5.16 -5.78 37.51
CA LYS A 293 -4.26 -4.80 38.12
C LYS A 293 -5.01 -3.64 38.78
N LEU A 294 -4.57 -3.25 39.97
CA LEU A 294 -5.16 -2.12 40.68
C LEU A 294 -4.78 -0.79 40.02
N VAL A 295 -5.71 0.17 40.03
CA VAL A 295 -5.49 1.54 39.53
C VAL A 295 -5.91 2.51 40.64
N SER A 296 -5.02 3.44 40.99
CA SER A 296 -5.28 4.44 42.03
C SER A 296 -6.29 5.48 41.57
N ASN A 297 -6.96 6.13 42.54
CA ASN A 297 -7.79 7.31 42.32
C ASN A 297 -6.99 8.62 42.39
N ASP A 298 -5.66 8.56 42.50
CA ASP A 298 -4.78 9.73 42.44
C ASP A 298 -5.07 10.55 41.15
N ASP A 299 -5.15 11.87 41.29
CA ASP A 299 -5.35 12.74 40.14
C ASP A 299 -4.07 12.89 39.30
N ALA A 300 -4.25 13.24 38.03
CA ALA A 300 -3.14 13.31 37.08
C ALA A 300 -2.03 14.31 37.51
N LYS A 301 -2.35 15.40 38.22
CA LYS A 301 -1.34 16.37 38.68
C LYS A 301 -0.51 15.77 39.82
N THR A 302 -1.15 15.05 40.73
CA THR A 302 -0.46 14.28 41.78
C THR A 302 0.51 13.27 41.16
N CYS A 303 0.09 12.52 40.13
CA CYS A 303 1.00 11.64 39.39
C CYS A 303 2.17 12.42 38.76
N LEU A 304 1.90 13.50 38.03
CA LEU A 304 2.97 14.27 37.36
C LEU A 304 3.99 14.83 38.34
N SER A 305 3.57 15.28 39.52
CA SER A 305 4.47 15.82 40.56
C SER A 305 5.52 14.82 41.05
N LYS A 306 5.28 13.52 40.86
CA LYS A 306 6.19 12.43 41.23
C LYS A 306 7.16 12.06 40.10
N ILE A 307 7.09 12.72 38.95
CA ILE A 307 7.95 12.47 37.79
C ILE A 307 9.00 13.57 37.69
N THR A 308 10.27 13.18 37.60
CA THR A 308 11.37 14.05 37.20
C THR A 308 11.69 13.87 35.73
N PHE A 309 11.90 14.98 35.02
CA PHE A 309 12.29 15.00 33.62
C PHE A 309 13.74 15.47 33.48
N SER A 310 14.49 14.85 32.58
CA SER A 310 15.85 15.25 32.21
C SER A 310 16.04 15.20 30.69
N ASP A 311 17.15 15.79 30.23
CA ASP A 311 17.60 15.69 28.84
C ASP A 311 16.57 16.11 27.79
N THR A 312 15.71 17.08 28.16
CA THR A 312 14.64 17.58 27.30
C THR A 312 15.22 18.31 26.10
N LYS A 313 14.85 17.87 24.90
CA LYS A 313 15.25 18.48 23.63
C LYS A 313 14.05 18.67 22.72
N VAL A 314 14.06 19.78 21.99
CA VAL A 314 13.10 20.07 20.92
C VAL A 314 13.87 20.19 19.62
N GLU A 315 13.59 19.29 18.69
CA GLU A 315 14.15 19.31 17.34
C GLU A 315 13.06 19.76 16.37
N VAL A 316 13.41 20.63 15.41
CA VAL A 316 12.46 21.14 14.41
C VAL A 316 12.92 20.70 13.03
N SER A 317 12.05 19.97 12.33
CA SER A 317 12.30 19.51 10.97
C SER A 317 12.15 20.66 9.96
N GLU A 318 12.45 20.38 8.70
CA GLU A 318 12.29 21.34 7.60
C GLU A 318 10.84 21.69 7.29
N THR A 319 9.90 20.83 7.67
CA THR A 319 8.45 21.08 7.50
C THR A 319 7.88 21.94 8.63
N GLY A 320 8.67 22.19 9.68
CA GLY A 320 8.24 22.88 10.90
C GLY A 320 7.66 21.95 11.97
N THR A 321 7.75 20.63 11.82
CA THR A 321 7.32 19.71 12.88
C THR A 321 8.30 19.74 14.04
N CYS A 322 7.79 19.94 15.25
CA CYS A 322 8.57 19.89 16.49
C CYS A 322 8.51 18.48 17.07
N THR A 323 9.68 17.92 17.36
CA THR A 323 9.85 16.64 18.04
C THR A 323 10.42 16.90 19.43
N VAL A 324 9.66 16.54 20.46
CA VAL A 324 10.08 16.61 21.86
C VAL A 324 10.62 15.25 22.27
N THR A 325 11.84 15.22 22.81
CA THR A 325 12.41 14.04 23.46
C THR A 325 12.83 14.38 24.89
N THR A 326 12.66 13.45 25.83
CA THR A 326 13.03 13.63 27.24
C THR A 326 13.18 12.28 27.94
N SER A 327 13.93 12.23 29.03
CA SER A 327 13.96 11.10 29.96
C SER A 327 13.04 11.39 31.13
N ALA A 328 12.13 10.46 31.44
CA ALA A 328 11.23 10.54 32.58
C ALA A 328 11.56 9.45 33.61
N LYS A 329 11.58 9.80 34.89
CA LYS A 329 11.84 8.87 36.00
C LYS A 329 10.96 9.23 37.19
N LEU A 330 10.59 8.24 37.99
CA LEU A 330 9.95 8.49 39.28
C LEU A 330 10.96 9.09 40.28
N ALA A 331 10.60 10.23 40.87
CA ALA A 331 11.37 10.88 41.92
C ALA A 331 11.50 9.99 43.16
N THR A 332 10.41 9.33 43.50
CA THR A 332 10.27 8.40 44.63
C THR A 332 9.51 7.16 44.18
N PRO A 333 9.78 5.97 44.75
CA PRO A 333 8.93 4.80 44.56
C PRO A 333 7.46 5.14 44.83
N MET A 334 6.56 4.60 44.04
CA MET A 334 5.13 4.84 44.17
C MET A 334 4.46 3.63 44.80
N ILE A 335 3.68 3.88 45.84
CA ILE A 335 2.83 2.90 46.50
C ILE A 335 1.40 3.41 46.39
N ILE A 336 0.45 2.52 46.08
CA ILE A 336 -0.99 2.78 46.04
C ILE A 336 -1.68 1.85 47.03
N PHE A 337 -2.83 2.25 47.57
CA PHE A 337 -3.57 1.44 48.55
C PHE A 337 -2.71 0.94 49.73
N ASP A 338 -1.78 1.78 50.19
CA ASP A 338 -0.85 1.58 51.33
C ASP A 338 0.25 0.53 51.17
N ASP A 339 0.03 -0.56 50.43
CA ASP A 339 0.98 -1.68 50.34
C ASP A 339 1.29 -2.16 48.92
N VAL A 340 0.67 -1.57 47.89
CA VAL A 340 0.82 -2.03 46.50
C VAL A 340 1.84 -1.19 45.74
N ASP A 341 2.93 -1.83 45.32
CA ASP A 341 3.93 -1.25 44.43
C ASP A 341 3.31 -0.81 43.09
N ALA A 342 3.52 0.45 42.73
CA ALA A 342 2.92 1.08 41.57
C ALA A 342 3.94 1.70 40.62
N ILE A 343 3.45 1.94 39.41
CA ILE A 343 4.09 2.73 38.36
C ILE A 343 3.13 3.85 37.93
N ILE A 344 3.68 4.88 37.29
CA ILE A 344 2.87 5.91 36.63
C ILE A 344 2.77 5.56 35.14
N ASP A 345 1.54 5.54 34.64
CA ASP A 345 1.23 5.31 33.24
C ASP A 345 0.25 6.39 32.73
N GLY A 346 0.05 6.42 31.41
CA GLY A 346 -0.79 7.36 30.72
C GLY A 346 -0.05 8.20 29.68
N THR A 347 -0.44 9.46 29.57
CA THR A 347 0.08 10.43 28.60
C THR A 347 0.35 11.76 29.28
N ILE A 348 1.57 12.27 29.07
CA ILE A 348 2.02 13.58 29.55
C ILE A 348 1.90 14.56 28.38
N ILE A 349 1.49 15.79 28.65
CA ILE A 349 1.50 16.84 27.62
C ILE A 349 2.79 17.64 27.74
N ALA A 350 3.47 17.82 26.62
CA ALA A 350 4.60 18.74 26.48
C ALA A 350 4.11 20.00 25.74
N ASN A 351 3.95 21.09 26.49
CA ASN A 351 3.66 22.41 25.95
C ASN A 351 4.96 23.02 25.42
N ILE A 352 5.00 23.35 24.13
CA ILE A 352 6.18 23.85 23.43
C ILE A 352 6.07 25.36 23.30
N TYR A 353 7.05 26.08 23.84
CA TYR A 353 7.08 27.55 23.84
C TYR A 353 8.22 28.10 23.00
N GLU A 354 7.91 29.12 22.20
CA GLU A 354 8.89 30.05 21.63
C GLU A 354 8.92 31.30 22.53
N GLY A 355 9.94 31.41 23.38
CA GLY A 355 9.97 32.44 24.42
C GLY A 355 8.81 32.27 25.41
N LYS A 356 7.85 33.21 25.41
CA LYS A 356 6.65 33.16 26.27
C LYS A 356 5.39 32.69 25.53
N THR A 357 5.48 32.46 24.22
CA THR A 357 4.33 32.12 23.39
C THR A 357 4.23 30.61 23.25
N LEU A 358 3.08 30.04 23.62
CA LEU A 358 2.77 28.63 23.36
C LEU A 358 2.58 28.46 21.85
N VAL A 359 3.46 27.70 21.21
CA VAL A 359 3.41 27.47 19.75
C VAL A 359 2.85 26.10 19.38
N GLY A 360 2.94 25.12 20.29
CA GLY A 360 2.50 23.76 20.00
C GLY A 360 2.37 22.90 21.24
N VAL A 361 1.75 21.74 21.05
CA VAL A 361 1.49 20.76 22.10
C VAL A 361 1.80 19.36 21.55
N ALA A 362 2.67 18.63 22.24
CA ALA A 362 3.01 17.25 21.91
C ALA A 362 2.55 16.29 23.02
N SER A 363 1.94 15.17 22.63
CA SER A 363 1.63 14.09 23.56
C SER A 363 2.86 13.19 23.74
N LEU A 364 3.26 12.98 24.99
CA LEU A 364 4.27 12.00 25.39
C LEU A 364 3.54 10.79 25.99
N VAL A 365 3.22 9.83 25.13
CA VAL A 365 2.54 8.60 25.54
C VAL A 365 3.56 7.67 26.19
N LEU A 366 3.31 7.30 27.46
CA LEU A 366 4.19 6.38 28.18
C LEU A 366 4.19 4.97 27.52
N PRO A 367 5.26 4.18 27.63
CA PRO A 367 5.30 2.84 27.03
C PRO A 367 4.38 1.85 27.76
N LYS A 368 4.29 0.62 27.25
CA LYS A 368 3.42 -0.47 27.75
C LYS A 368 3.37 -0.64 29.28
N TYR A 369 4.51 -0.47 29.96
CA TYR A 369 4.64 -0.65 31.41
C TYR A 369 4.81 0.68 32.18
N GLY A 370 4.45 1.80 31.57
CA GLY A 370 4.63 3.14 32.12
C GLY A 370 6.08 3.46 32.46
N ILE A 371 6.30 4.25 33.51
CA ILE A 371 7.64 4.65 33.96
C ILE A 371 8.24 3.56 34.86
N LYS A 372 9.14 2.76 34.28
CA LYS A 372 9.94 1.75 35.00
C LYS A 372 11.41 2.16 34.99
N GLY A 373 11.85 2.85 36.04
CA GLY A 373 13.18 3.45 36.06
C GLY A 373 13.26 4.67 35.13
N GLU A 374 14.39 4.88 34.47
CA GLU A 374 14.53 5.93 33.47
C GLU A 374 13.90 5.50 32.13
N THR A 375 12.91 6.27 31.68
CA THR A 375 12.09 5.97 30.50
C THR A 375 12.20 7.10 29.49
N LYS A 376 12.69 6.79 28.29
CA LYS A 376 12.77 7.79 27.20
C LYS A 376 11.41 7.98 26.56
N LEU A 377 11.01 9.24 26.40
CA LEU A 377 9.74 9.63 25.80
C LEU A 377 9.99 10.46 24.54
N LYS A 378 9.13 10.26 23.55
CA LYS A 378 9.11 11.00 22.29
C LYS A 378 7.67 11.42 22.00
N GLY A 379 7.51 12.66 21.57
CA GLY A 379 6.23 13.21 21.10
C GLY A 379 6.46 14.21 19.99
N MET A 380 5.44 14.40 19.16
CA MET A 380 5.51 15.30 18.01
C MET A 380 4.35 16.29 18.01
N CYS A 381 4.62 17.51 17.56
CA CYS A 381 3.62 18.52 17.22
C CYS A 381 3.86 19.00 15.79
N LEU A 382 2.92 18.67 14.91
CA LEU A 382 3.07 18.86 13.46
C LEU A 382 3.05 20.35 13.09
N PHE A 383 4.05 20.77 12.29
CA PHE A 383 4.09 22.05 11.60
C PHE A 383 3.91 23.31 12.49
N CYS A 384 4.33 23.25 13.76
CA CYS A 384 4.16 24.34 14.73
C CYS A 384 5.41 25.20 14.95
N GLY A 385 6.58 24.72 14.53
CA GLY A 385 7.87 25.36 14.75
C GLY A 385 8.51 25.92 13.48
N THR A 386 9.43 26.85 13.68
CA THR A 386 10.40 27.36 12.69
C THR A 386 11.80 26.82 12.99
N LYS A 387 12.46 26.25 11.97
CA LYS A 387 13.84 25.73 12.07
C LYS A 387 14.84 26.84 12.45
N GLY A 388 15.80 26.51 13.31
CA GLY A 388 16.85 27.43 13.76
C GLY A 388 16.48 28.32 14.95
N LYS A 389 15.24 28.24 15.44
CA LYS A 389 14.83 28.90 16.70
C LYS A 389 15.02 27.97 17.91
N THR A 390 15.07 28.57 19.10
CA THR A 390 15.14 27.86 20.38
C THR A 390 13.76 27.73 20.99
N TYR A 391 13.44 26.54 21.51
CA TYR A 391 12.17 26.23 22.15
C TYR A 391 12.40 25.71 23.56
N THR A 392 11.42 25.96 24.43
CA THR A 392 11.36 25.40 25.79
C THR A 392 10.11 24.54 25.93
N VAL A 393 10.11 23.65 26.93
CA VAL A 393 9.02 22.72 27.17
C VAL A 393 8.56 22.83 28.62
N GLU A 394 7.25 22.91 28.82
CA GLU A 394 6.62 22.74 30.12
C GLU A 394 5.72 21.50 30.08
N TYR A 395 5.76 20.69 31.14
CA TYR A 395 4.96 19.48 31.23
C TYR A 395 3.64 19.73 31.94
N ALA A 396 2.55 19.21 31.37
CA ALA A 396 1.22 19.30 31.93
C ALA A 396 0.58 17.91 32.07
N ALA A 397 -0.21 17.76 33.13
CA ALA A 397 -0.92 16.53 33.43
C ALA A 397 -2.32 16.57 32.80
N THR A 398 -2.63 15.59 31.95
CA THR A 398 -3.98 15.44 31.38
C THR A 398 -4.55 14.06 31.65
N ASN A 399 -3.80 13.02 31.29
CA ASN A 399 -4.27 11.65 31.32
C ASN A 399 -3.21 10.74 31.94
N LEU A 400 -2.92 10.95 33.22
CA LEU A 400 -1.97 10.16 34.01
C LEU A 400 -2.71 9.44 35.14
N TRP A 401 -2.25 8.25 35.47
CA TRP A 401 -2.73 7.47 36.62
C TRP A 401 -1.59 6.64 37.18
N ALA A 402 -1.76 6.22 38.43
CA ALA A 402 -0.92 5.20 39.02
C ALA A 402 -1.60 3.85 38.94
N MET A 403 -0.84 2.82 38.60
CA MET A 403 -1.34 1.46 38.55
C MET A 403 -0.32 0.51 39.16
N GLU A 404 -0.83 -0.59 39.69
CA GLU A 404 -0.02 -1.71 40.14
C GLU A 404 0.95 -2.13 39.04
N ARG A 405 2.20 -2.37 39.44
CA ARG A 405 3.30 -2.67 38.53
C ARG A 405 2.99 -3.84 37.59
#